data_AF-A0A518GSC1-F1
#
_entry.id   AF-A0A518GSC1-F1
#
_cell.length_a   1.000
_cell.length_b   1.000
_cell.length_c   1.000
_cell.angle_alpha   90.00
_cell.angle_beta   90.00
_cell.angle_gamma   90.00
#
_symmetry.space_group_name_H-M   'P 1'
#
loop_
_entity.id
_entity.type
_entity.pdbx_description
1 polymer ?
#
loop_
_entity_poly.entity_id
_entity_poly.type
_entity_poly.pdbx_seq_one_letter_code
_entity_poly.pdbx_strand_id
1 'polypeptide(L)'
;MNALLFSLYHNEAGFIVSAELVLVATIAVLALVVGLSEVAHAVNQELEDVATAFGSVNQSYRYDGLTGHQGAVGGGKYRDSLDFCDGDRDIVCDAPGGESGGYYNY
;
A
#
# COMPACT_ATOMS: atom_id res chain seq x y z
N MET A 1 -60.18 31.32 11.64
CA MET A 1 -59.52 30.05 11.25
C MET A 1 -58.53 30.24 10.09
N ASN A 2 -58.81 31.09 9.10
CA ASN A 2 -57.93 31.30 7.94
C ASN A 2 -56.54 31.85 8.28
N ALA A 3 -56.41 32.71 9.29
CA ALA A 3 -55.11 33.27 9.70
C ALA A 3 -54.13 32.22 10.26
N LEU A 4 -54.64 31.16 10.89
CA LEU A 4 -53.82 30.08 11.44
C LEU A 4 -53.34 29.14 10.33
N LEU A 5 -54.22 28.86 9.35
CA LEU A 5 -53.86 28.11 8.14
C LEU A 5 -52.84 28.84 7.27
N PHE A 6 -52.99 30.17 7.14
CA PHE A 6 -52.05 31.00 6.39
C PHE A 6 -50.70 31.15 7.10
N SER A 7 -50.72 31.23 8.44
CA SER A 7 -49.52 31.19 9.29
C SER A 7 -48.76 29.88 9.08
N LEU A 8 -49.40 28.71 9.23
CA LEU A 8 -48.73 27.42 9.01
C LEU A 8 -48.16 27.26 7.60
N TYR A 9 -48.83 27.80 6.57
CA TYR A 9 -48.38 27.77 5.18
C TYR A 9 -47.19 28.71 4.89
N HIS A 10 -47.05 29.81 5.62
CA HIS A 10 -45.94 30.78 5.48
C HIS A 10 -44.88 30.67 6.59
N ASN A 11 -44.94 29.63 7.44
CA ASN A 11 -43.91 29.39 8.44
C ASN A 11 -42.66 28.78 7.77
N GLU A 12 -41.71 29.64 7.40
CA GLU A 12 -40.30 29.27 7.16
C GLU A 12 -39.49 29.19 8.47
N ALA A 13 -40.15 29.35 9.63
CA ALA A 13 -39.58 29.15 10.96
C ALA A 13 -39.46 27.66 11.29
N GLY A 14 -38.78 26.93 10.43
CA GLY A 14 -38.34 25.58 10.64
C GLY A 14 -36.82 25.54 10.62
N PHE A 15 -36.16 26.08 11.66
CA PHE A 15 -34.87 25.52 12.08
C PHE A 15 -35.17 24.11 12.63
N ILE A 16 -35.45 23.18 11.72
CA ILE A 16 -35.74 21.80 12.00
C ILE A 16 -34.44 21.05 11.72
N VAL A 17 -34.22 20.03 12.52
CA VAL A 17 -33.30 18.89 12.34
C VAL A 17 -33.62 18.12 11.02
N SER A 18 -34.01 18.79 9.94
CA SER A 18 -34.81 18.27 8.84
C SER A 18 -33.94 17.73 7.72
N ALA A 19 -34.24 16.52 7.28
CA ALA A 19 -33.73 15.75 6.13
C ALA A 19 -32.62 16.35 5.22
N GLU A 20 -32.71 17.60 4.79
CA GLU A 20 -31.77 18.26 3.88
C GLU A 20 -30.35 18.39 4.47
N LEU A 21 -30.22 18.77 5.75
CA LEU A 21 -28.90 18.85 6.40
C LEU A 21 -28.29 17.46 6.60
N VAL A 22 -29.14 16.46 6.86
CA VAL A 22 -28.74 15.04 6.94
C VAL A 22 -28.27 14.53 5.57
N LEU A 23 -28.97 14.91 4.49
CA LEU A 23 -28.58 14.56 3.13
C LEU A 23 -27.21 15.15 2.76
N VAL A 24 -26.98 16.44 3.03
CA VAL A 24 -25.68 17.07 2.76
C VAL A 24 -24.58 16.46 3.62
N ALA A 25 -24.84 16.22 4.91
CA ALA A 25 -23.88 15.62 5.82
C ALA A 25 -23.50 14.19 5.40
N THR A 26 -24.46 13.38 4.97
CA THR A 26 -24.19 12.00 4.51
C THR A 26 -23.36 11.98 3.23
N ILE A 27 -23.63 12.87 2.26
CA ILE A 27 -22.81 13.02 1.05
C ILE A 27 -21.38 13.43 1.43
N ALA A 28 -21.23 14.40 2.33
CA ALA A 28 -19.93 14.87 2.77
C ALA A 28 -19.11 13.76 3.48
N VAL A 29 -19.73 12.98 4.36
CA VAL A 29 -19.07 11.86 5.04
C VAL A 29 -18.67 10.77 4.06
N LEU A 30 -19.53 10.40 3.11
CA LEU A 30 -19.20 9.41 2.09
C LEU A 30 -18.04 9.86 1.20
N ALA A 31 -18.05 11.13 0.77
CA ALA A 31 -16.96 11.70 -0.02
C ALA A 31 -15.64 11.70 0.77
N LEU A 32 -15.67 12.00 2.06
CA LEU A 32 -14.49 11.95 2.92
C LEU A 32 -13.98 10.51 3.09
N VAL A 33 -14.85 9.54 3.33
CA VAL A 33 -14.46 8.12 3.49
C VAL A 33 -13.81 7.60 2.21
N VAL A 34 -14.41 7.84 1.04
CA VAL A 34 -13.82 7.46 -0.25
C VAL A 34 -12.50 8.19 -0.46
N GLY A 35 -12.46 9.51 -0.22
CA GLY A 35 -11.22 10.30 -0.36
C GLY A 35 -10.09 9.79 0.53
N LEU A 36 -10.38 9.42 1.78
CA LEU A 36 -9.40 8.84 2.69
C LEU A 36 -8.93 7.46 2.24
N SER A 37 -9.83 6.63 1.69
CA SER A 37 -9.48 5.33 1.12
C SER A 37 -8.52 5.46 -0.05
N GLU A 38 -8.76 6.41 -0.96
CA GLU A 38 -7.88 6.66 -2.10
C GLU A 38 -6.52 7.21 -1.67
N VAL A 39 -6.49 8.12 -0.66
CA VAL A 39 -5.22 8.59 -0.09
C VAL A 39 -4.43 7.43 0.52
N ALA A 40 -5.09 6.53 1.25
CA ALA A 40 -4.43 5.36 1.82
C ALA A 40 -3.88 4.41 0.73
N HIS A 41 -4.64 4.17 -0.34
CA HIS A 41 -4.17 3.37 -1.47
C HIS A 41 -2.99 4.02 -2.20
N ALA A 42 -3.06 5.32 -2.49
CA ALA A 42 -1.98 6.04 -3.15
C ALA A 42 -0.69 6.00 -2.31
N VAL A 43 -0.78 6.26 -1.00
CA VAL A 43 0.40 6.19 -0.11
C VAL A 43 1.00 4.78 -0.10
N ASN A 44 0.18 3.73 -0.05
CA ASN A 44 0.69 2.37 -0.06
C ASN A 44 1.37 2.00 -1.39
N GLN A 45 0.88 2.52 -2.53
CA GLN A 45 1.53 2.32 -3.84
C GLN A 45 2.89 3.01 -3.90
N GLU A 46 3.00 4.26 -3.46
CA GLU A 46 4.29 4.96 -3.43
C GLU A 46 5.30 4.31 -2.47
N LEU A 47 4.83 3.77 -1.34
CA LEU A 47 5.69 3.04 -0.42
C LEU A 47 6.16 1.69 -1.00
N GLU A 48 5.33 1.03 -1.80
CA GLU A 48 5.71 -0.17 -2.53
C GLU A 48 6.75 0.16 -3.60
N ASP A 49 6.54 1.20 -4.41
CA ASP A 49 7.54 1.66 -5.40
C ASP A 49 8.89 1.98 -4.73
N VAL A 50 8.87 2.60 -3.54
CA VAL A 50 10.09 2.84 -2.74
C VAL A 50 10.73 1.52 -2.29
N ALA A 51 9.95 0.58 -1.74
CA ALA A 51 10.46 -0.72 -1.30
C ALA A 51 11.10 -1.51 -2.46
N THR A 52 10.42 -1.55 -3.60
CA THR A 52 10.89 -2.14 -4.84
C THR A 52 12.18 -1.49 -5.33
N ALA A 53 12.30 -0.16 -5.25
CA ALA A 53 13.55 0.52 -5.59
C ALA A 53 14.72 0.07 -4.70
N PHE A 54 14.49 -0.15 -3.40
CA PHE A 54 15.51 -0.72 -2.50
C PHE A 54 15.82 -2.18 -2.84
N GLY A 55 14.82 -3.02 -3.10
CA GLY A 55 14.99 -4.42 -3.49
C GLY A 55 15.73 -4.59 -4.83
N SER A 56 15.57 -3.63 -5.76
CA SER A 56 16.24 -3.63 -7.07
C SER A 56 17.75 -3.42 -6.99
N VAL A 57 18.28 -2.98 -5.83
CA VAL A 57 19.71 -2.91 -5.60
C VAL A 57 20.27 -4.34 -5.58
N ASN A 58 21.45 -4.54 -6.17
CA ASN A 58 22.08 -5.85 -6.12
C ASN A 58 22.53 -6.18 -4.68
N GLN A 59 21.77 -7.06 -4.02
CA GLN A 59 22.07 -7.56 -2.67
C GLN A 59 22.98 -8.81 -2.68
N SER A 60 23.49 -9.21 -3.85
CA SER A 60 24.44 -10.32 -3.98
C SER A 60 25.89 -9.87 -3.76
N TYR A 61 26.70 -10.74 -3.17
CA TYR A 61 28.15 -10.54 -3.07
C TYR A 61 28.91 -11.80 -3.51
N ARG A 62 30.13 -11.60 -4.03
CA ARG A 62 31.06 -12.69 -4.33
C ARG A 62 32.49 -12.22 -4.15
N TYR A 63 33.30 -13.05 -3.52
CA TYR A 63 34.75 -12.96 -3.58
C TYR A 63 35.33 -14.36 -3.80
N ASP A 64 36.40 -14.41 -4.59
CA ASP A 64 37.05 -15.67 -4.92
C ASP A 64 38.21 -15.95 -3.95
N GLY A 65 38.39 -17.22 -3.63
CA GLY A 65 39.54 -17.71 -2.88
C GLY A 65 40.78 -17.86 -3.74
N LEU A 66 41.96 -17.91 -3.11
CA LEU A 66 43.23 -18.10 -3.80
C LEU A 66 43.64 -19.58 -3.72
N THR A 67 44.05 -20.16 -4.85
CA THR A 67 44.57 -21.53 -4.92
C THR A 67 45.98 -21.54 -5.49
N GLY A 68 46.90 -22.23 -4.82
CA GLY A 68 48.28 -22.41 -5.23
C GLY A 68 48.81 -23.81 -4.92
N HIS A 69 50.07 -24.08 -5.27
CA HIS A 69 50.67 -25.42 -5.21
C HIS A 69 50.72 -26.04 -3.81
N GLN A 70 50.72 -25.23 -2.73
CA GLN A 70 50.81 -25.71 -1.34
C GLN A 70 49.61 -25.34 -0.47
N GLY A 71 48.53 -24.82 -1.05
CA GLY A 71 47.36 -24.46 -0.26
C GLY A 71 46.26 -23.80 -1.07
N ALA A 72 45.06 -23.88 -0.54
CA ALA A 72 43.89 -23.18 -1.03
C ALA A 72 43.22 -22.45 0.14
N VAL A 73 42.70 -21.26 -0.14
CA VAL A 73 41.83 -20.51 0.77
C VAL A 73 40.45 -20.49 0.13
N GLY A 74 39.41 -20.78 0.92
CA GLY A 74 38.02 -20.77 0.45
C GLY A 74 37.57 -19.37 0.03
N GLY A 75 36.70 -19.30 -0.98
CA GLY A 75 35.96 -18.09 -1.35
C GLY A 75 34.58 -18.05 -0.69
N GLY A 76 33.80 -17.02 -1.01
CA GLY A 76 32.44 -16.89 -0.51
C GLY A 76 31.55 -16.14 -1.49
N LYS A 77 30.31 -16.61 -1.65
CA LYS A 77 29.29 -15.88 -2.41
C LYS A 77 27.93 -15.99 -1.74
N TYR A 78 27.15 -14.94 -1.86
CA TYR A 78 25.72 -14.92 -1.63
C TYR A 78 25.04 -14.42 -2.90
N ARG A 79 23.97 -15.10 -3.31
CA ARG A 79 23.15 -14.68 -4.44
C ARG A 79 21.73 -14.48 -3.94
N ASP A 80 21.31 -13.24 -3.96
CA ASP A 80 19.94 -12.87 -3.67
C ASP A 80 19.03 -13.32 -4.81
N SER A 81 17.89 -13.91 -4.48
CA SER A 81 16.93 -14.47 -5.43
C SER A 81 15.53 -14.06 -5.00
N LEU A 82 14.66 -13.79 -5.96
CA LEU A 82 13.29 -13.32 -5.71
C LEU A 82 12.53 -14.27 -4.76
N ASP A 83 11.86 -13.71 -3.75
CA ASP A 83 11.08 -14.42 -2.74
C ASP A 83 9.56 -14.07 -2.73
N PHE A 84 8.86 -14.45 -1.64
CA PHE A 84 7.46 -14.08 -1.39
C PHE A 84 7.30 -12.58 -1.20
N CYS A 85 6.63 -11.93 -2.15
CA CYS A 85 6.40 -10.47 -2.22
C CYS A 85 7.56 -9.64 -2.79
N ASP A 86 8.49 -10.23 -3.54
CA ASP A 86 9.58 -9.49 -4.20
C ASP A 86 9.21 -8.91 -5.58
N GLY A 87 7.92 -8.91 -5.94
CA GLY A 87 7.44 -8.40 -7.22
C GLY A 87 7.07 -6.92 -7.17
N ASP A 88 7.36 -6.20 -8.26
CA ASP A 88 6.95 -4.81 -8.44
C ASP A 88 5.42 -4.71 -8.63
N ARG A 89 4.83 -3.63 -8.10
CA ARG A 89 3.40 -3.25 -8.24
C ARG A 89 2.43 -4.27 -7.66
N ASP A 90 2.87 -5.01 -6.65
CA ASP A 90 2.08 -6.03 -5.99
C ASP A 90 2.00 -5.82 -4.48
N ILE A 91 1.18 -4.85 -4.06
CA ILE A 91 0.90 -4.62 -2.62
C ILE A 91 0.28 -5.86 -1.97
N VAL A 92 -0.43 -6.69 -2.73
CA VAL A 92 -1.16 -7.87 -2.22
C VAL A 92 -0.64 -9.10 -2.93
N CYS A 93 0.44 -9.64 -2.37
CA CYS A 93 1.19 -10.78 -2.89
C CYS A 93 0.27 -11.93 -3.31
N ASP A 94 0.11 -12.12 -4.62
CA ASP A 94 -0.81 -13.11 -5.17
C ASP A 94 -0.12 -14.41 -5.62
N ALA A 95 1.22 -14.42 -5.76
CA ALA A 95 2.10 -15.60 -5.53
C ALA A 95 3.60 -15.32 -5.78
N PRO A 96 4.51 -15.86 -4.95
CA PRO A 96 5.89 -16.12 -5.39
C PRO A 96 6.13 -17.54 -5.88
N GLY A 97 7.04 -17.62 -6.84
CA GLY A 97 7.64 -18.87 -7.27
C GLY A 97 8.89 -19.19 -6.46
N GLY A 98 8.74 -20.11 -5.50
CA GLY A 98 9.76 -21.03 -4.94
C GLY A 98 11.19 -20.54 -4.70
N GLU A 99 11.60 -20.48 -3.44
CA GLU A 99 13.02 -20.47 -3.05
C GLU A 99 13.71 -21.78 -3.47
N SER A 100 14.75 -21.67 -4.29
CA SER A 100 15.81 -22.69 -4.39
C SER A 100 17.13 -22.08 -3.91
N GLY A 101 17.20 -21.77 -2.60
CA GLY A 101 18.42 -21.35 -1.93
C GLY A 101 19.44 -22.48 -1.83
N GLY A 102 20.31 -22.62 -2.83
CA GLY A 102 21.47 -23.51 -2.78
C GLY A 102 22.70 -22.79 -2.24
N TYR A 103 23.04 -22.98 -0.97
CA TYR A 103 24.36 -22.64 -0.44
C TYR A 103 25.41 -23.56 -1.08
N TYR A 104 26.08 -23.10 -2.14
CA TYR A 104 27.25 -23.78 -2.68
C TYR A 104 28.50 -23.31 -1.95
N ASN A 105 28.95 -24.13 -0.99
CA ASN A 105 30.33 -24.07 -0.52
C ASN A 105 31.24 -24.53 -1.67
N TYR A 106 32.22 -23.71 -2.04
CA TYR A 106 33.34 -24.09 -2.92
C TYR A 106 34.59 -24.27 -2.08
#